data_AF-A0A399WF13-F1
#
_entry.id   AF-A0A399WF13-F1
#
_cell.length_a   1.000
_cell.length_b   1.000
_cell.length_c   1.000
_cell.angle_alpha   90.00
_cell.angle_beta   90.00
_cell.angle_gamma   90.00
#
_symmetry.space_group_name_H-M   'P 1'
#
loop_
_entity.id
_entity.type
_entity.pdbx_description
1 polymer ?
#
loop_
_entity_poly.entity_id
_entity_poly.type
_entity_poly.pdbx_seq_one_letter_code
_entity_poly.pdbx_strand_id
1 'polypeptide(L)' 'TCHGPVDKMPTVYEENTLQMEWCIQCHREPEKFIRPKSEVFNMSYRPEDTDQAERDQLKVDYKIRSREMLTSCSTCHR' A
#
# COMPACT_ATOMS: atom_id res chain seq x y z
N THR A 1 -2.36 -6.17 1.67
CA THR A 1 -3.20 -5.11 1.08
C THR A 1 -3.32 -5.27 -0.43
N CYS A 2 -2.25 -5.58 -1.17
CA CYS A 2 -2.32 -5.70 -2.63
C CYS A 2 -2.78 -7.06 -3.16
N HIS A 3 -2.33 -8.17 -2.58
CA HIS A 3 -2.57 -9.53 -3.11
C HIS A 3 -3.51 -10.39 -2.25
N GLY A 4 -4.18 -9.81 -1.25
CA GLY A 4 -4.94 -10.59 -0.26
C GLY A 4 -4.06 -11.46 0.65
N PRO A 5 -4.66 -12.37 1.43
CA PRO A 5 -3.97 -13.30 2.32
C PRO A 5 -3.45 -14.51 1.54
N VAL A 6 -2.37 -14.32 0.77
CA VAL A 6 -1.81 -15.35 -0.13
C VAL A 6 -1.43 -16.64 0.61
N ASP A 7 -1.05 -16.56 1.88
CA ASP A 7 -0.78 -17.70 2.76
C ASP A 7 -1.99 -18.63 2.97
N LYS A 8 -3.21 -18.13 2.73
CA LYS A 8 -4.47 -18.85 2.88
C LYS A 8 -5.11 -19.21 1.53
N MET A 9 -4.47 -18.88 0.42
CA MET A 9 -4.97 -19.17 -0.92
C MET A 9 -4.53 -20.59 -1.35
N PRO A 10 -5.44 -21.57 -1.52
CA PRO A 10 -5.07 -22.89 -2.02
C PRO A 10 -4.52 -22.84 -3.45
N THR A 11 -5.04 -21.90 -4.24
CA THR A 11 -4.53 -21.49 -5.55
C THR A 11 -4.58 -19.98 -5.58
N VAL A 12 -3.53 -19.33 -6.09
CA VAL A 12 -3.48 -17.87 -6.19
C VAL A 12 -4.60 -17.38 -7.10
N TYR A 13 -5.31 -16.34 -6.65
CA TYR A 13 -6.33 -15.64 -7.42
C TYR A 13 -6.20 -14.12 -7.23
N GLU A 14 -6.89 -13.37 -8.07
CA GLU A 14 -6.92 -11.91 -8.01
C GLU A 14 -7.88 -11.44 -6.91
N GLU A 15 -7.35 -11.01 -5.77
CA GLU A 15 -8.14 -10.46 -4.65
C GLU A 15 -8.66 -9.04 -4.93
N ASN A 16 -7.80 -8.19 -5.49
CA ASN A 16 -8.11 -6.80 -5.82
C ASN A 16 -8.13 -6.63 -7.34
N THR A 17 -8.94 -5.72 -7.86
CA THR A 17 -9.13 -5.53 -9.31
C THR A 17 -7.88 -5.09 -10.09
N LEU A 18 -6.87 -4.58 -9.37
CA LEU A 18 -5.63 -4.00 -9.90
C LEU A 18 -5.84 -2.97 -11.03
N GLN A 19 -7.03 -2.36 -11.08
CA GLN A 19 -7.34 -1.31 -12.04
C GLN A 19 -6.67 0.00 -11.61
N MET A 20 -6.46 0.89 -12.58
CA MET A 20 -5.80 2.19 -12.36
C MET A 20 -6.36 2.95 -11.15
N GLU A 21 -7.69 3.05 -11.03
CA GLU A 21 -8.32 3.79 -9.94
C GLU A 21 -8.03 3.16 -8.56
N TRP A 22 -7.95 1.83 -8.47
CA TRP A 22 -7.58 1.14 -7.23
C TRP A 22 -6.15 1.50 -6.80
N CYS A 23 -5.20 1.49 -7.74
CA CYS A 23 -3.83 1.92 -7.46
C CYS A 23 -3.77 3.40 -7.04
N ILE A 24 -4.52 4.26 -7.74
CA ILE A 24 -4.51 5.69 -7.48
C ILE A 24 -5.14 6.05 -6.13
N GLN A 25 -6.13 5.30 -5.65
CA GLN A 25 -6.68 5.48 -4.31
C GLN A 25 -5.58 5.40 -3.23
N CYS A 26 -4.69 4.40 -3.34
CA CYS A 26 -3.54 4.29 -2.44
C CYS A 26 -2.52 5.42 -2.68
N HIS A 27 -2.23 5.78 -3.94
CA HIS A 27 -1.28 6.86 -4.25
C HIS A 27 -1.74 8.25 -3.77
N ARG A 28 -3.05 8.49 -3.65
CA ARG A 28 -3.60 9.75 -3.13
C ARG A 28 -3.39 9.88 -1.62
N GLU A 29 -3.50 8.78 -0.89
CA GLU A 29 -3.45 8.74 0.58
C GLU A 29 -2.66 7.48 1.06
N PRO A 30 -1.35 7.40 0.79
CA PRO A 30 -0.55 6.20 1.08
C PRO A 30 -0.49 5.88 2.57
N GLU A 31 -0.58 6.89 3.43
CA GLU A 31 -0.62 6.79 4.89
C GLU A 31 -1.77 5.91 5.41
N LYS A 32 -2.83 5.66 4.63
CA LYS A 32 -3.90 4.74 5.02
C LYS A 32 -3.51 3.26 4.84
N PHE A 33 -2.45 2.97 4.09
CA PHE A 33 -2.12 1.62 3.63
C PHE A 33 -0.68 1.19 3.94
N ILE A 34 0.26 2.13 4.08
CA ILE A 34 1.66 1.82 4.39
C ILE A 34 1.81 1.15 5.75
N ARG A 35 2.85 0.32 5.85
CA ARG A 35 3.22 -0.44 7.04
C ARG A 35 4.73 -0.33 7.29
N PRO A 36 5.20 -0.65 8.50
CA PRO A 36 6.63 -0.74 8.78
C PRO A 36 7.33 -1.73 7.84
N LYS A 37 8.58 -1.43 7.45
CA LYS A 37 9.37 -2.31 6.57
C LYS A 37 9.59 -3.70 7.15
N SER A 38 9.65 -3.85 8.48
CA SER A 38 9.75 -5.14 9.17
C SER A 38 8.54 -6.04 8.93
N GLU A 39 7.36 -5.45 8.72
CA GLU A 39 6.08 -6.17 8.59
C GLU A 39 5.65 -6.37 7.12
N VAL A 40 6.52 -6.07 6.15
CA VAL A 40 6.21 -6.24 4.72
C VAL A 40 5.94 -7.69 4.37
N PHE A 41 6.69 -8.62 4.95
CA PHE A 41 6.54 -10.06 4.71
C PHE A 41 5.67 -10.76 5.75
N ASN A 42 5.15 -10.02 6.75
CA ASN A 42 4.20 -10.57 7.71
C ASN A 42 2.80 -10.61 7.09
N MET A 43 2.36 -11.81 6.71
CA MET A 43 1.04 -12.04 6.12
C MET A 43 -0.10 -11.93 7.12
N SER A 44 0.20 -12.01 8.43
CA SER A 44 -0.79 -11.81 9.50
C SER A 44 -0.96 -10.36 9.90
N TYR A 45 -0.17 -9.43 9.35
CA TYR A 45 -0.26 -8.00 9.65
C TYR A 45 -1.62 -7.41 9.24
N ARG A 46 -2.23 -6.67 10.17
CA ARG A 46 -3.55 -6.06 10.06
C ARG A 46 -3.42 -4.53 10.13
N PRO A 47 -4.33 -3.77 9.50
CA PRO A 47 -4.31 -2.31 9.58
C PRO A 47 -4.26 -1.74 11.01
N GLU A 48 -4.92 -2.40 11.94
CA GLU A 48 -4.97 -2.07 13.37
C GLU A 48 -3.65 -2.32 14.13
N ASP A 49 -2.67 -3.03 13.55
CA ASP A 49 -1.36 -3.26 14.18
C ASP A 49 -0.46 -2.02 14.13
N THR A 50 -0.89 -0.94 13.45
CA THR A 50 -0.12 0.30 13.33
C THR A 50 -1.06 1.49 13.30
N ASP A 51 -0.90 2.37 14.28
CA ASP A 51 -1.69 3.58 14.44
C ASP A 51 -1.49 4.55 13.26
N GLN A 52 -2.51 5.36 12.98
CA GLN A 52 -2.43 6.35 11.89
C GLN A 52 -1.27 7.33 12.08
N ALA A 53 -1.00 7.75 13.33
CA ALA A 53 0.12 8.64 13.63
C ALA A 53 1.48 8.02 13.30
N GLU A 54 1.64 6.72 13.53
CA GLU A 54 2.86 6.01 13.13
C GLU A 54 2.95 5.94 11.61
N ARG A 55 1.86 5.63 10.91
CA ARG A 55 1.84 5.63 9.44
C ARG A 55 2.20 6.99 8.86
N ASP A 56 1.67 8.08 9.43
CA ASP A 56 2.01 9.44 9.02
C ASP A 56 3.50 9.71 9.21
N GLN A 57 4.10 9.22 10.30
CA GLN A 57 5.54 9.30 10.52
C GLN A 57 6.32 8.45 9.50
N LEU A 58 5.88 7.23 9.20
CA LEU A 58 6.49 6.37 8.18
C LEU A 58 6.50 7.03 6.80
N LYS A 59 5.44 7.77 6.44
CA LYS A 59 5.37 8.53 5.18
C LYS A 59 6.52 9.53 5.07
N VAL A 60 6.82 10.22 6.18
CA VAL A 60 7.93 11.19 6.28
C VAL A 60 9.28 10.45 6.26
N ASP A 61 9.46 9.45 7.12
CA ASP A 61 10.71 8.72 7.29
C ASP A 61 11.16 8.02 6.00
N TYR A 62 10.19 7.47 5.27
CA TYR A 62 10.42 6.77 4.00
C TYR A 62 10.49 7.73 2.81
N LYS A 63 10.35 9.04 3.04
CA LYS A 63 10.42 10.09 2.01
C LYS A 63 9.45 9.79 0.87
N ILE A 64 8.24 9.35 1.22
CA ILE A 64 7.20 9.09 0.24
C ILE A 64 6.89 10.39 -0.48
N ARG A 65 6.90 10.33 -1.81
CA ARG A 65 6.73 11.50 -2.68
C ARG A 65 5.35 12.13 -2.48
N SER A 66 5.22 13.39 -2.91
CA SER A 66 3.95 14.09 -2.85
C SER A 66 2.88 13.40 -3.70
N ARG A 67 1.61 13.70 -3.38
CA ARG A 67 0.46 13.19 -4.11
C ARG A 67 0.58 13.48 -5.61
N GLU A 68 0.97 14.69 -5.98
CA GLU A 68 1.08 15.14 -7.38
C GLU A 68 2.09 14.29 -8.16
N MET A 69 3.23 13.97 -7.54
CA MET A 69 4.22 13.09 -8.16
C MET A 69 3.72 11.64 -8.24
N LEU A 70 3.09 11.13 -7.18
CA LEU A 70 2.58 9.75 -7.15
C LEU A 70 1.42 9.53 -8.13
N THR A 71 0.62 10.56 -8.42
CA THR A 71 -0.49 10.49 -9.38
C THR A 71 -0.13 11.01 -10.77
N SER A 72 1.14 11.29 -11.05
CA SER A 72 1.60 11.67 -12.39
C SER A 72 1.54 10.48 -13.35
N CYS A 73 1.11 10.71 -14.59
CA CYS A 73 1.05 9.66 -15.62
C CYS A 73 2.41 8.98 -15.86
N SER A 74 3.51 9.74 -15.79
CA SER A 74 4.86 9.22 -16.00
C SER A 74 5.37 8.30 -14.87
N THR A 75 4.67 8.25 -13.74
CA THR A 75 4.98 7.30 -12.65
C THR A 75 4.72 5.86 -13.09
N CYS A 76 3.69 5.62 -13.92
CA CYS A 76 3.25 4.29 -14.34
C CYS A 76 3.29 4.07 -15.86
N HIS A 77 2.89 5.06 -16.66
CA HIS A 77 2.76 4.97 -18.12
C HIS A 77 4.00 5.53 -18.82
N ARG A 78 5.06 4.72 -18.87
CA ARG A 78 6.31 5.06 -19.56
C ARG A 78 6.28 4.66 -21.03
#